data_AF-A0AAE3D7N0-F1
#
_entry.id   AF-A0AAE3D7N0-F1
#
_cell.length_a   1.000
_cell.length_b   1.000
_cell.length_c   1.000
_cell.angle_alpha   90.00
_cell.angle_beta   90.00
_cell.angle_gamma   90.00
#
_symmetry.space_group_name_H-M   'P 1'
#
loop_
_entity.id
_entity.type
_entity.pdbx_description
1 polymer ?
#
loop_
_entity_poly.entity_id
_entity_poly.type
_entity_poly.pdbx_seq_one_letter_code
_entity_poly.pdbx_strand_id
1 'polypeptide(L)'
;MYFCKNCGEPYMTDEAVMCVKCGVAKGQGNNYCHNCGKPLAPDAAVCLNCGVANKQAPAPDAKSKLVAGLLAIFLGTFGVHNFYLGYTGKAVTQLVLSIVGILLCCVVVGVFIVMGVGIWGLVEGIMILTGKIDTDGKGNPLAD
;
A
#
# COMPACT_ATOMS: atom_id res chain seq x y z
N MET A 1 -1.86 -10.04 -27.39
CA MET A 1 -0.81 -10.97 -26.92
C MET A 1 -0.19 -10.37 -25.67
N TYR A 2 -0.43 -10.97 -24.52
CA TYR A 2 0.18 -10.54 -23.25
C TYR A 2 1.47 -11.33 -23.01
N PHE A 3 2.45 -10.69 -22.38
CA PHE A 3 3.74 -11.29 -22.04
C PHE A 3 3.92 -11.38 -20.53
N CYS A 4 4.67 -12.39 -20.09
CA CYS A 4 5.00 -12.58 -18.69
C CYS A 4 5.95 -11.47 -18.21
N LYS A 5 5.58 -10.76 -17.15
CA LYS A 5 6.39 -9.68 -16.57
C LYS A 5 7.66 -10.16 -15.85
N ASN A 6 7.81 -11.48 -15.66
CA ASN A 6 8.98 -12.08 -15.01
C ASN A 6 10.01 -12.68 -15.99
N CYS A 7 9.56 -13.27 -17.11
CA CYS A 7 10.45 -13.97 -18.06
C CYS A 7 10.32 -13.54 -19.53
N GLY A 8 9.40 -12.64 -19.86
CA GLY A 8 9.22 -12.11 -21.21
C GLY A 8 8.53 -13.05 -22.20
N GLU A 9 8.13 -14.26 -21.80
CA GLU A 9 7.46 -15.23 -22.67
C GLU A 9 5.99 -14.83 -22.93
N PRO A 10 5.46 -14.97 -24.16
CA PRO A 10 4.04 -14.75 -24.43
C PRO A 10 3.16 -15.76 -23.69
N TYR A 11 1.99 -15.32 -23.22
CA TYR A 11 0.95 -16.23 -22.75
C TYR A 11 0.28 -16.90 -23.95
N MET A 12 0.07 -18.21 -23.85
CA MET A 12 -0.57 -19.02 -24.90
C MET A 12 -2.03 -18.60 -25.15
N THR A 13 -2.70 -18.10 -24.11
CA THR A 13 -4.11 -17.67 -24.15
C THR A 13 -4.29 -16.39 -23.34
N ASP A 14 -5.29 -15.59 -23.69
CA ASP A 14 -5.62 -14.37 -22.94
C ASP A 14 -6.12 -14.67 -21.51
N GLU A 15 -6.57 -15.90 -21.26
CA GLU A 15 -7.08 -16.38 -19.96
C GLU A 15 -6.03 -17.07 -19.07
N ALA A 16 -4.76 -17.09 -19.48
CA ALA A 16 -3.71 -17.76 -18.73
C ALA A 16 -3.56 -17.16 -17.31
N VAL A 17 -3.75 -17.98 -16.27
CA VAL A 17 -3.58 -17.59 -14.85
C VAL A 17 -2.12 -17.62 -14.43
N MET A 18 -1.32 -18.49 -15.05
CA MET A 18 0.09 -18.72 -14.72
C MET A 18 0.96 -18.82 -15.98
N CYS A 19 2.22 -18.42 -15.88
CA CYS A 19 3.19 -18.60 -16.94
C CYS A 19 3.71 -20.04 -16.95
N VAL A 20 3.55 -20.73 -18.08
CA VAL A 20 4.01 -22.12 -18.27
C VAL A 20 5.53 -22.27 -18.21
N LYS A 21 6.29 -21.21 -18.49
CA LYS A 21 7.76 -21.26 -18.52
C LYS A 21 8.40 -21.01 -17.15
N CYS A 22 7.93 -20.02 -16.41
CA CYS A 22 8.55 -19.60 -15.16
C CYS A 22 7.68 -19.80 -13.92
N GLY A 23 6.47 -20.33 -14.06
CA GLY A 23 5.59 -20.67 -12.95
C GLY A 23 4.92 -19.50 -12.22
N VAL A 24 5.33 -18.25 -12.46
CA VAL A 24 4.71 -17.09 -11.79
C VAL A 24 3.30 -16.81 -12.30
N ALA A 25 2.45 -16.31 -11.41
CA ALA A 25 1.09 -15.90 -11.74
C ALA A 25 1.06 -14.70 -12.70
N LYS A 26 0.00 -14.58 -13.51
CA LYS A 26 -0.19 -13.46 -14.44
C LYS A 26 -0.21 -12.13 -13.67
N GLY A 27 0.61 -11.19 -14.13
CA GLY A 27 0.73 -9.86 -13.53
C GLY A 27 1.83 -9.70 -12.47
N GLN A 28 2.47 -10.78 -12.02
CA GLN A 28 3.58 -10.76 -11.07
C GLN A 28 4.92 -10.43 -11.75
N GLY A 29 5.68 -9.50 -11.17
CA GLY A 29 6.99 -9.05 -11.65
C GLY A 29 6.97 -7.70 -12.38
N ASN A 30 8.13 -7.07 -12.49
CA ASN A 30 8.37 -5.77 -13.15
C ASN A 30 9.59 -5.80 -14.10
N ASN A 31 10.18 -6.98 -14.33
CA ASN A 31 11.41 -7.13 -15.12
C ASN A 31 11.16 -7.07 -16.63
N TYR A 32 9.94 -7.37 -17.09
CA TYR A 32 9.59 -7.39 -18.51
C TYR A 32 8.25 -6.70 -18.77
N CYS A 33 8.11 -6.13 -19.96
CA CYS A 33 6.87 -5.48 -20.39
C CYS A 33 5.77 -6.49 -20.68
N HIS A 34 4.58 -6.26 -20.13
CA HIS A 34 3.39 -7.09 -20.38
C HIS A 34 2.87 -7.01 -21.83
N ASN A 35 3.26 -6.00 -22.61
CA ASN A 35 2.80 -5.79 -23.98
C ASN A 35 3.84 -6.16 -25.05
N CYS A 36 5.14 -6.00 -24.79
CA CYS A 36 6.18 -6.25 -25.79
C CYS A 36 7.25 -7.28 -25.40
N GLY A 37 7.21 -7.82 -24.17
CA GLY A 37 8.12 -8.88 -23.72
C GLY A 37 9.58 -8.45 -23.55
N LYS A 38 9.91 -7.17 -23.73
CA LYS A 38 11.28 -6.63 -23.53
C LYS A 38 11.54 -6.28 -22.07
N PRO A 39 12.82 -6.33 -21.62
CA PRO A 39 13.17 -6.01 -20.25
C PRO A 39 12.80 -4.55 -19.91
N LEU A 40 12.34 -4.35 -18.69
CA LEU A 40 11.98 -3.07 -18.12
C LEU A 40 12.97 -2.71 -17.01
N ALA A 41 13.24 -1.42 -16.85
CA ALA A 41 13.94 -0.94 -15.67
C ALA A 41 13.04 -1.12 -14.43
N PRO A 42 13.62 -1.41 -13.25
CA PRO A 42 12.85 -1.68 -12.02
C PRO A 42 11.83 -0.58 -11.66
N ASP A 43 12.10 0.68 -12.02
CA ASP A 43 11.25 1.85 -11.74
C ASP A 43 10.66 2.52 -13.00
N ALA A 44 10.65 1.83 -14.15
CA ALA A 44 10.03 2.35 -15.37
C ALA A 44 8.49 2.35 -15.28
N ALA A 45 7.89 3.54 -15.13
CA ALA A 45 6.44 3.75 -15.20
C ALA A 45 5.87 3.58 -16.63
N VAL A 46 6.73 3.70 -17.65
CA VAL A 46 6.38 3.53 -19.07
C VAL A 46 7.45 2.68 -19.74
N CYS A 47 7.04 1.75 -20.59
CA CYS A 47 7.97 0.97 -21.38
C CYS A 47 8.59 1.85 -22.48
N LEU A 48 9.91 2.07 -22.41
CA LEU A 48 10.66 2.84 -23.42
C LEU A 48 10.65 2.19 -24.81
N ASN A 49 10.29 0.90 -24.90
CA ASN A 49 10.29 0.18 -26.17
C ASN A 49 8.94 0.19 -26.90
N CYS A 50 7.83 0.28 -26.19
CA CYS A 50 6.49 0.19 -26.79
C CYS A 50 5.49 1.23 -26.28
N GLY A 51 5.89 2.10 -25.36
CA GLY A 51 5.08 3.22 -24.88
C GLY A 51 3.94 2.84 -23.92
N VAL A 52 3.77 1.57 -23.55
CA VAL A 52 2.70 1.20 -22.60
C VAL A 52 3.06 1.60 -21.18
N ALA A 53 2.06 2.06 -20.43
CA ALA A 53 2.21 2.30 -19.00
C ALA A 53 2.44 0.96 -18.28
N ASN A 54 3.50 0.88 -17.49
CA ASN A 54 3.73 -0.23 -16.59
C ASN A 54 3.21 0.15 -15.21
N LYS A 55 2.21 -0.58 -14.72
CA LYS A 55 1.94 -0.58 -13.29
C LYS A 55 3.07 -1.38 -12.63
N GLN A 56 4.04 -0.66 -12.05
CA GLN A 56 5.11 -1.21 -11.23
C GLN A 56 4.52 -2.29 -10.31
N ALA A 57 5.13 -3.47 -10.30
CA ALA A 57 4.88 -4.40 -9.22
C ALA A 57 5.30 -3.72 -7.90
N PRO A 58 4.55 -3.92 -6.80
CA PRO A 58 4.92 -3.35 -5.51
C PRO A 58 6.38 -3.69 -5.19
N ALA A 59 7.12 -2.75 -4.61
CA ALA A 59 8.47 -3.01 -4.14
C ALA A 59 8.49 -4.27 -3.24
N PRO A 60 9.59 -5.03 -3.17
CA PRO A 60 9.68 -6.23 -2.33
C PRO A 60 9.34 -5.98 -0.85
N ASP A 61 9.38 -4.73 -0.38
CA ASP A 61 9.01 -4.29 0.97
C ASP A 61 7.65 -3.57 1.07
N ALA A 62 6.83 -3.63 0.00
CA ALA A 62 5.54 -2.95 -0.04
C ALA A 62 4.63 -3.39 1.11
N LYS A 63 4.10 -2.40 1.83
CA LYS A 63 3.20 -2.61 2.96
C LYS A 63 1.79 -2.88 2.43
N SER A 64 1.05 -3.77 3.09
CA SER A 64 -0.29 -4.15 2.65
C SER A 64 -1.31 -3.09 3.02
N LYS A 65 -2.04 -2.60 2.02
CA LYS A 65 -3.12 -1.61 2.15
C LYS A 65 -4.25 -2.12 3.04
N LEU A 66 -4.64 -3.38 2.87
CA LEU A 66 -5.65 -4.04 3.71
C LEU A 66 -5.24 -4.05 5.19
N VAL A 67 -4.00 -4.44 5.48
CA VAL A 67 -3.48 -4.50 6.86
C VAL A 67 -3.45 -3.10 7.48
N ALA A 68 -2.95 -2.10 6.74
CA ALA A 68 -2.93 -0.71 7.19
C ALA A 68 -4.34 -0.17 7.48
N GLY A 69 -5.31 -0.46 6.61
CA GLY A 69 -6.71 -0.04 6.79
C GLY A 69 -7.40 -0.73 7.98
N LEU A 70 -7.20 -2.03 8.16
CA LEU A 70 -7.75 -2.76 9.31
C LEU A 70 -7.13 -2.27 10.63
N LEU A 71 -5.81 -2.05 10.67
CA LEU A 71 -5.12 -1.47 11.82
C LEU A 71 -5.67 -0.08 12.16
N ALA A 72 -6.06 0.70 11.15
CA ALA A 72 -6.63 2.03 11.36
C ALA A 72 -8.06 1.97 11.92
N ILE A 73 -8.88 0.99 11.55
CA ILE A 73 -10.24 0.84 12.07
C ILE A 73 -10.23 0.32 13.52
N PHE A 74 -9.44 -0.71 13.80
CA PHE A 74 -9.45 -1.35 15.12
C PHE A 74 -8.52 -0.68 16.14
N LEU A 75 -7.34 -0.23 15.71
CA LEU A 75 -6.30 0.38 16.55
C LEU A 75 -6.01 1.84 16.11
N GLY A 76 -6.98 2.51 15.48
CA GLY A 76 -6.88 3.89 15.04
C GLY A 76 -6.63 4.87 16.18
N THR A 77 -7.25 4.66 17.33
CA THR A 77 -7.02 5.49 18.52
C THR A 77 -5.57 5.45 19.00
N PHE A 78 -4.84 4.35 18.79
CA PHE A 78 -3.42 4.25 19.18
C PHE A 78 -2.44 4.72 18.08
N GLY A 79 -2.92 4.97 16.85
CA GLY A 79 -2.06 5.40 15.73
C GLY A 79 -1.16 4.30 15.14
N VAL A 80 -1.46 3.03 15.39
CA VAL A 80 -0.60 1.89 14.96
C VAL A 80 -0.49 1.77 13.43
N HIS A 81 -1.54 2.14 12.70
CA HIS A 81 -1.49 2.17 11.22
C HIS A 81 -0.47 3.19 10.69
N ASN A 82 -0.29 4.33 11.34
CA ASN A 82 0.73 5.31 10.98
C ASN A 82 2.15 4.80 11.29
N PHE A 83 2.34 4.00 12.35
CA PHE A 83 3.60 3.29 12.59
C PHE A 83 3.88 2.22 11.53
N TYR A 84 2.83 1.49 11.10
CA TYR A 84 2.94 0.47 10.05
C TYR A 84 3.30 1.09 8.69
N LEU A 85 2.72 2.25 8.38
CA LEU A 85 3.00 3.07 7.21
C LEU A 85 4.24 3.97 7.37
N GLY A 86 5.11 3.72 8.36
CA GLY A 86 6.37 4.47 8.51
C GLY A 86 6.24 5.98 8.76
N TYR A 87 5.04 6.52 8.96
CA TYR A 87 4.77 7.92 9.27
C TYR A 87 5.01 8.19 10.76
N THR A 88 6.27 8.05 11.20
CA THR A 88 6.68 8.15 12.61
C THR A 88 6.24 9.45 13.28
N GLY A 89 6.31 10.59 12.58
CA GLY A 89 5.85 11.88 13.10
C GLY A 89 4.37 11.87 13.48
N LYS A 90 3.49 11.50 12.54
CA LYS A 90 2.04 11.39 12.80
C LYS A 90 1.75 10.35 13.88
N ALA A 91 2.42 9.21 13.81
CA ALA A 91 2.21 8.10 14.73
C ALA A 91 2.54 8.48 16.18
N VAL A 92 3.66 9.18 16.40
CA VAL A 92 4.06 9.69 17.73
C VAL A 92 3.08 10.76 18.21
N THR A 93 2.68 11.71 17.37
CA THR A 93 1.69 12.73 17.74
C THR A 93 0.38 12.09 18.20
N GLN A 94 -0.11 11.10 17.45
CA GLN A 94 -1.36 10.39 17.76
C GLN A 94 -1.24 9.58 19.05
N LEU A 95 -0.11 8.93 19.29
CA LEU A 95 0.17 8.19 20.52
C LEU A 95 0.25 9.12 21.75
N VAL A 96 0.92 10.26 21.64
CA VAL A 96 1.01 11.25 22.73
C VAL A 96 -0.37 11.84 23.04
N LEU A 97 -1.14 12.22 22.01
CA LEU A 97 -2.51 12.71 22.17
C LEU A 97 -3.41 11.69 22.87
N SER A 98 -3.28 10.41 22.53
CA SER A 98 -4.05 9.35 23.17
C SER A 98 -3.64 9.11 24.62
N ILE A 99 -2.33 9.12 24.93
CA ILE A 99 -1.86 9.01 26.34
C ILE A 99 -2.35 10.21 27.16
N VAL A 100 -2.19 11.43 26.63
CA VAL A 100 -2.65 12.66 27.30
C VAL A 100 -4.18 12.65 27.46
N GLY A 101 -4.92 12.24 26.44
CA GLY A 101 -6.37 12.10 26.49
C GLY A 101 -6.85 11.08 27.52
N ILE A 102 -6.17 9.94 27.65
CA ILE A 102 -6.45 8.95 28.69
C ILE A 102 -6.12 9.49 30.09
N LEU A 103 -4.99 10.18 30.27
CA LEU A 103 -4.63 10.79 31.56
C LEU A 103 -5.61 11.87 31.99
N LEU A 104 -6.10 12.68 31.04
CA LEU A 104 -7.09 13.73 31.27
C LEU A 104 -8.55 13.22 31.23
N CYS A 105 -8.77 11.91 31.09
CA CYS A 105 -10.10 11.31 31.01
C CYS A 105 -10.95 11.63 32.26
N CYS A 106 -10.30 11.73 33.42
CA CYS A 106 -10.93 12.12 34.69
C CYS A 106 -11.58 13.52 34.68
N VAL A 107 -11.23 14.39 33.71
CA VAL A 107 -11.67 15.79 33.65
C VAL A 107 -12.72 16.02 32.56
N VAL A 108 -13.38 14.99 32.02
CA VAL A 108 -14.34 15.03 30.88
C VAL A 108 -13.70 15.51 29.55
N VAL A 109 -12.80 16.50 29.60
CA VAL A 109 -12.00 17.03 28.49
C VAL A 109 -11.21 15.92 27.80
N GLY A 110 -10.65 14.96 28.55
CA GLY A 110 -9.93 13.82 27.97
C GLY A 110 -10.79 12.94 27.06
N VAL A 111 -12.09 12.81 27.33
CA VAL A 111 -13.02 12.01 26.49
C VAL A 111 -13.16 12.62 25.09
N PHE A 112 -13.25 13.96 25.00
CA PHE A 112 -13.31 14.65 23.71
C PHE A 112 -12.02 14.49 22.90
N ILE A 113 -10.86 14.46 23.57
CA ILE A 113 -9.56 14.25 22.91
C ILE A 113 -9.50 12.83 22.33
N VAL A 114 -9.83 11.81 23.11
CA VAL A 114 -9.79 10.40 22.65
C VAL A 114 -10.78 10.17 21.49
N MET A 115 -11.98 10.76 21.57
CA MET A 115 -12.96 10.72 20.48
C MET A 115 -12.44 11.39 19.20
N GLY A 116 -11.82 12.56 19.32
CA GLY A 116 -11.20 13.26 18.18
C GLY A 116 -10.09 12.44 17.51
N VAL A 117 -9.22 11.81 18.30
CA VAL A 117 -8.16 10.94 17.79
C VAL A 117 -8.73 9.66 17.16
N GLY A 118 -9.80 9.10 17.72
CA GLY A 118 -10.51 7.95 17.13
C GLY A 118 -11.13 8.29 15.77
N ILE A 119 -11.78 9.45 15.65
CA ILE A 119 -12.34 9.92 14.37
C ILE A 119 -11.23 10.16 13.35
N TRP A 120 -10.12 10.78 13.76
CA TRP A 120 -8.94 10.94 12.89
C TRP A 120 -8.50 9.56 12.36
N GLY A 121 -8.23 8.60 13.25
CA GLY A 121 -7.79 7.26 12.86
C GLY A 121 -8.77 6.54 11.93
N LEU A 122 -10.08 6.69 12.15
CA LEU A 122 -11.11 6.14 11.28
C LEU A 122 -11.10 6.78 9.88
N VAL A 123 -10.98 8.11 9.82
CA VAL A 123 -10.93 8.85 8.55
C VAL A 123 -9.69 8.48 7.76
N GLU A 124 -8.51 8.42 8.39
CA GLU A 124 -7.29 7.92 7.71
C GLU A 124 -7.44 6.46 7.28
N GLY A 125 -8.06 5.60 8.10
CA GLY A 125 -8.34 4.21 7.73
C GLY A 125 -9.21 4.06 6.48
N ILE A 126 -10.28 4.86 6.37
CA ILE A 126 -11.13 4.87 5.18
C ILE A 126 -10.37 5.43 3.97
N MET A 127 -9.55 6.47 4.15
CA MET A 127 -8.73 7.03 3.06
C MET A 127 -7.68 6.04 2.55
N ILE A 128 -7.09 5.24 3.44
CA ILE A 128 -6.20 4.14 3.08
C ILE A 128 -6.97 3.10 2.28
N LEU A 129 -8.10 2.58 2.76
CA LEU A 129 -8.88 1.55 2.06
C LEU A 129 -9.42 2.03 0.70
N THR A 130 -9.88 3.28 0.61
CA THR A 130 -10.34 3.88 -0.64
C THR A 130 -9.21 4.21 -1.62
N GLY A 131 -7.94 4.09 -1.20
CA GLY A 131 -6.79 4.36 -2.05
C GLY A 131 -6.55 5.83 -2.33
N LYS A 132 -7.06 6.73 -1.47
CA LYS A 132 -6.61 8.13 -1.45
C LYS A 132 -5.24 8.27 -0.79
N ILE A 133 -4.90 7.32 0.08
CA ILE A 133 -3.56 7.15 0.66
C ILE A 133 -3.05 5.80 0.17
N ASP A 134 -2.28 5.83 -0.92
CA ASP A 134 -1.72 4.66 -1.61
C ASP A 134 -0.19 4.54 -1.46
N THR A 135 0.43 5.41 -0.66
CA THR A 135 1.89 5.41 -0.43
C THR A 135 2.24 5.27 1.05
N ASP A 136 3.39 4.64 1.28
CA ASP A 136 4.05 4.48 2.58
C ASP A 136 4.93 5.69 2.90
N GLY A 137 5.42 5.83 4.15
CA GLY A 137 6.33 6.90 4.58
C GLY A 137 7.66 6.94 3.84
N LYS A 138 8.00 5.87 3.10
CA LYS A 138 9.17 5.76 2.22
C LYS A 138 8.88 6.10 0.75
N GLY A 139 7.65 6.48 0.41
CA GLY A 139 7.21 6.76 -0.96
C GLY A 139 6.90 5.50 -1.79
N ASN A 140 6.91 4.32 -1.17
CA ASN A 140 6.57 3.07 -1.86
C ASN A 140 5.04 2.93 -1.99
N PRO A 141 4.53 2.45 -3.14
CA PRO A 141 3.10 2.16 -3.28
C PRO A 141 2.70 0.99 -2.37
N LEU A 142 1.51 1.08 -1.79
CA LEU A 142 0.92 0.03 -0.96
C LEU A 142 0.48 -1.14 -1.84
N ALA A 143 0.80 -2.35 -1.40
CA ALA A 143 0.32 -3.57 -2.03
C ALA A 143 -1.16 -3.81 -1.70
N ASP A 144 -1.90 -4.35 -2.66
CA ASP A 144 -3.33 -4.67 -2.52
C ASP A 144 -3.58 -5.77 -1.46
#